data_AF-A0A9D2H0B1-F1
#
_entry.id   AF-A0A9D2H0B1-F1
#
_cell.length_a   1.000
_cell.length_b   1.000
_cell.length_c   1.000
_cell.angle_alpha   90.00
_cell.angle_beta   90.00
_cell.angle_gamma   90.00
#
_symmetry.space_group_name_H-M   'P 1'
#
loop_
_entity.id
_entity.type
_entity.pdbx_description
1 polymer ?
#
loop_
_entity_poly.entity_id
_entity_poly.type
_entity_poly.pdbx_seq_one_letter_code
_entity_poly.pdbx_strand_id
1 'polypeptide(L)'
;MEFTGRIIAILQPRGGTSKAGNEWKAQEYVIENHDQFPRKMCFEVFGADKIEQFNIQMGEELTVSFDIDARQWQDRWFNSIRAWKVERVSTAAPVSAPGMPTPPPAPTAAPEFMTGDSNDDLPF
;
A
#
# COMPACT_ATOMS: atom_id res chain seq x y z
N MET A 1 6.50 0.56 -19.35
CA MET A 1 5.88 1.72 -18.66
C MET A 1 5.92 1.46 -17.15
N GLU A 2 5.73 2.49 -16.31
CA GLU A 2 5.85 2.35 -14.84
C GLU A 2 4.76 3.12 -14.09
N PHE A 3 4.35 2.63 -12.92
CA PHE A 3 3.38 3.27 -12.02
C PHE A 3 3.76 2.97 -10.57
N THR A 4 3.83 4.01 -9.73
CA THR A 4 4.21 3.88 -8.31
C THR A 4 3.04 4.27 -7.42
N GLY A 5 2.84 3.51 -6.35
CA GLY A 5 1.78 3.77 -5.39
C GLY A 5 1.59 2.67 -4.37
N ARG A 6 0.48 2.75 -3.64
CA ARG A 6 0.08 1.78 -2.62
C ARG A 6 -0.91 0.76 -3.18
N ILE A 7 -0.75 -0.50 -2.81
CA ILE A 7 -1.74 -1.55 -3.11
C ILE A 7 -2.99 -1.36 -2.24
N ILE A 8 -4.14 -1.18 -2.90
CA ILE A 8 -5.43 -0.92 -2.27
C ILE A 8 -6.46 -2.03 -2.49
N ALA A 9 -6.18 -3.01 -3.36
CA ALA A 9 -6.99 -4.22 -3.47
C ALA A 9 -6.17 -5.38 -4.07
N ILE A 10 -6.50 -6.59 -3.61
CA ILE A 10 -6.00 -7.84 -4.16
C ILE A 10 -7.22 -8.67 -4.57
N LEU A 11 -7.37 -8.93 -5.87
CA LEU A 11 -8.49 -9.70 -6.39
C LEU A 11 -8.16 -11.20 -6.34
N GLN A 12 -9.21 -12.02 -6.39
CA GLN A 12 -9.05 -13.48 -6.40
C GLN A 12 -8.24 -13.92 -7.63
N PRO A 13 -7.27 -14.83 -7.47
CA PRO A 13 -6.52 -15.36 -8.59
C PRO A 13 -7.46 -16.12 -9.54
N ARG A 14 -7.27 -15.90 -10.83
CA ARG A 14 -7.94 -16.62 -11.92
C ARG A 14 -6.98 -17.65 -12.49
N GLY A 15 -7.51 -18.75 -12.99
CA GLY A 15 -6.68 -19.76 -13.64
C GLY A 15 -7.49 -20.73 -14.48
N GLY A 16 -6.78 -21.60 -15.18
CA GLY A 16 -7.37 -22.67 -15.98
C GLY A 16 -6.33 -23.38 -16.83
N THR A 17 -6.79 -24.22 -17.74
CA THR A 17 -5.93 -24.91 -18.70
C THR A 17 -5.97 -24.16 -20.04
N SER A 18 -4.80 -23.82 -20.58
CA SER A 18 -4.68 -23.21 -21.91
C SER A 18 -5.08 -24.21 -23.00
N LYS A 19 -5.33 -23.71 -24.22
CA LYS A 19 -5.60 -24.57 -25.38
C LYS A 19 -4.48 -25.57 -25.68
N ALA A 20 -3.26 -25.27 -25.23
CA ALA A 20 -2.08 -26.12 -25.37
C ALA A 20 -1.88 -27.12 -24.20
N GLY A 21 -2.82 -27.19 -23.25
CA GLY A 21 -2.74 -28.10 -22.10
C GLY A 21 -1.95 -27.57 -20.90
N ASN A 22 -1.26 -26.44 -21.03
CA ASN A 22 -0.53 -25.83 -19.90
C ASN A 22 -1.48 -25.10 -18.95
N GLU A 23 -1.31 -25.31 -17.65
CA GLU A 23 -2.00 -24.53 -16.63
C GLU A 23 -1.53 -23.07 -16.65
N TRP A 24 -2.47 -22.14 -16.50
CA TRP A 24 -2.18 -20.73 -16.34
C TRP A 24 -2.86 -20.19 -15.09
N LYS A 25 -2.21 -19.22 -14.47
CA LYS A 25 -2.71 -18.48 -13.32
C LYS A 25 -2.42 -17.00 -13.52
N ALA A 26 -3.37 -16.15 -13.18
CA ALA A 26 -3.23 -14.70 -13.21
C ALA A 26 -3.88 -14.13 -11.95
N GLN A 27 -3.29 -13.09 -11.38
CA GLN A 27 -3.87 -12.39 -10.24
C GLN A 27 -3.89 -10.90 -10.50
N GLU A 28 -5.00 -10.26 -10.18
CA GLU A 28 -5.23 -8.83 -10.40
C GLU A 28 -5.05 -8.05 -9.10
N TYR A 29 -4.45 -6.88 -9.21
CA TYR A 29 -4.16 -5.98 -8.11
C TYR A 29 -4.57 -4.56 -8.49
N VAL A 30 -4.95 -3.75 -7.50
CA VAL A 30 -5.22 -2.33 -7.70
C VAL A 30 -4.20 -1.52 -6.91
N ILE A 31 -3.50 -0.63 -7.62
CA ILE A 31 -2.52 0.31 -7.06
C ILE A 31 -3.05 1.74 -7.20
N GLU A 32 -2.82 2.56 -6.17
CA GLU A 32 -3.19 3.97 -6.12
C GLU A 32 -1.97 4.82 -5.82
N ASN A 33 -1.73 5.88 -6.59
CA ASN A 33 -0.63 6.83 -6.34
C ASN A 33 -1.00 7.90 -5.30
N HIS A 34 0.00 8.66 -4.84
CA HIS A 34 -0.15 9.68 -3.78
C HIS A 34 -0.19 11.12 -4.30
N ASP A 35 -0.58 11.31 -5.56
CA ASP A 35 -0.73 12.64 -6.15
C ASP A 35 -1.92 13.40 -5.55
N GLN A 36 -1.97 14.72 -5.76
CA GLN A 36 -3.11 15.56 -5.32
C GLN A 36 -4.47 15.04 -5.82
N PHE A 37 -4.47 14.36 -6.97
CA PHE A 37 -5.63 13.64 -7.51
C PHE A 37 -5.25 12.17 -7.74
N PRO A 38 -5.44 11.31 -6.71
CA PRO A 38 -5.06 9.91 -6.78
C PRO A 38 -5.77 9.19 -7.92
N ARG A 39 -4.98 8.53 -8.76
CA ARG A 39 -5.39 7.65 -9.84
C ARG A 39 -5.18 6.22 -9.38
N LYS A 40 -6.13 5.36 -9.76
CA LYS A 40 -6.05 3.93 -9.52
C LYS A 40 -5.75 3.23 -10.83
N MET A 41 -4.88 2.22 -10.78
CA MET A 41 -4.59 1.34 -11.90
C MET A 41 -4.83 -0.10 -11.46
N CYS A 42 -5.64 -0.83 -12.24
CA CYS A 42 -5.79 -2.27 -12.10
C CYS A 42 -4.83 -2.96 -13.06
N PHE A 43 -4.00 -3.87 -12.55
CA PHE A 43 -3.02 -4.61 -13.36
C PHE A 43 -3.03 -6.10 -13.01
N GLU A 44 -2.61 -6.94 -13.95
CA GLU A 44 -2.46 -8.38 -13.75
C GLU A 44 -0.98 -8.79 -13.64
N VAL A 45 -0.72 -9.77 -12.78
CA VAL A 45 0.51 -10.56 -12.79
C VAL A 45 0.16 -11.94 -13.35
N PHE A 46 0.83 -12.34 -14.42
CA PHE A 46 0.60 -13.62 -15.10
C PHE A 46 1.71 -14.63 -14.76
N GLY A 47 1.31 -15.87 -14.50
CA GLY A 47 2.18 -16.99 -14.11
C GLY A 47 2.19 -17.21 -12.60
N ALA A 48 2.01 -18.46 -12.18
CA ALA A 48 2.03 -18.83 -10.76
C ALA A 48 3.37 -18.45 -10.11
N ASP A 49 4.48 -18.68 -10.80
CA ASP A 49 5.83 -18.37 -10.33
C ASP A 49 6.01 -16.87 -10.06
N LYS A 50 5.49 -16.00 -10.95
CA LYS A 50 5.60 -14.54 -10.77
C LYS A 50 4.70 -14.03 -9.65
N ILE A 51 3.51 -14.60 -9.51
CA ILE A 51 2.60 -14.26 -8.42
C ILE A 51 3.26 -14.57 -7.07
N GLU A 52 3.85 -15.75 -6.94
CA GLU A 52 4.59 -16.17 -5.75
C GLU A 52 5.87 -15.35 -5.54
N GLN A 53 6.64 -15.11 -6.61
CA GLN A 53 7.87 -14.32 -6.56
C GLN A 53 7.62 -12.88 -6.09
N PHE A 54 6.59 -12.22 -6.62
CA PHE A 54 6.29 -10.85 -6.23
C PHE A 54 5.65 -10.79 -4.85
N ASN A 55 4.85 -11.80 -4.48
CA ASN A 55 4.17 -11.92 -3.19
C ASN A 55 3.56 -10.60 -2.73
N ILE A 56 2.81 -9.92 -3.61
CA ILE A 56 2.27 -8.58 -3.36
C ILE A 56 1.24 -8.63 -2.24
N GLN A 57 1.42 -7.79 -1.23
CA GLN A 57 0.55 -7.67 -0.06
C GLN A 57 -0.24 -6.36 -0.08
N MET A 58 -1.35 -6.36 0.66
CA MET A 58 -2.21 -5.21 0.84
C MET A 58 -1.46 -4.09 1.58
N GLY A 59 -1.57 -2.85 1.11
CA GLY A 59 -0.93 -1.70 1.73
C GLY A 59 0.56 -1.50 1.39
N GLU A 60 1.18 -2.38 0.60
CA GLU A 60 2.58 -2.21 0.17
C GLU A 60 2.74 -1.02 -0.78
N GLU A 61 3.88 -0.32 -0.65
CA GLU A 61 4.31 0.72 -1.57
C GLU A 61 5.22 0.13 -2.65
N LEU A 62 4.75 0.13 -3.89
CA LEU A 62 5.39 -0.57 -5.00
C LEU A 62 5.56 0.35 -6.21
N THR A 63 6.65 0.15 -6.94
CA THR A 63 6.79 0.58 -8.34
C THR A 63 6.54 -0.62 -9.23
N VAL A 64 5.52 -0.54 -10.07
CA VAL A 64 5.12 -1.62 -10.99
C VAL A 64 5.54 -1.23 -12.40
N SER A 65 6.39 -2.04 -13.03
CA SER A 65 6.70 -1.92 -14.45
C SER A 65 5.82 -2.87 -15.27
N PHE A 66 5.15 -2.32 -16.27
CA PHE A 66 4.11 -3.02 -17.03
C PHE A 66 4.11 -2.64 -18.51
N ASP A 67 3.43 -3.48 -19.27
CA ASP A 67 3.05 -3.25 -20.67
C ASP A 67 1.53 -3.17 -20.80
N ILE A 68 1.07 -2.42 -21.80
CA ILE A 68 -0.35 -2.30 -22.14
C ILE A 68 -0.56 -2.97 -23.48
N ASP A 69 -1.52 -3.88 -23.54
CA ASP A 69 -1.98 -4.54 -24.75
C ASP A 69 -3.49 -4.33 -24.94
N ALA A 70 -3.99 -4.43 -26.17
CA ALA A 70 -5.41 -4.30 -26.46
C ALA A 70 -5.96 -5.62 -27.01
N ARG A 71 -6.95 -6.20 -26.31
CA ARG A 71 -7.65 -7.41 -26.77
C ARG A 71 -9.05 -7.09 -27.22
N GLN A 72 -9.44 -7.61 -28.38
CA GLN A 72 -10.81 -7.56 -28.84
C GLN A 72 -11.61 -8.73 -28.24
N TRP A 73 -12.77 -8.42 -27.68
CA TRP A 73 -13.73 -9.38 -27.15
C TRP A 73 -15.15 -8.91 -27.41
N GLN A 74 -15.95 -9.73 -28.11
CA GLN A 74 -17.35 -9.42 -28.46
C GLN A 74 -17.52 -8.00 -29.03
N ASP A 75 -16.78 -7.69 -30.10
CA ASP A 75 -16.78 -6.39 -30.79
C ASP A 75 -16.36 -5.17 -29.94
N ARG A 76 -15.87 -5.39 -28.71
CA ARG A 76 -15.33 -4.35 -27.85
C ARG A 76 -13.84 -4.57 -27.61
N TRP A 77 -13.10 -3.47 -27.48
CA TRP A 77 -11.68 -3.51 -27.14
C TRP A 77 -11.48 -3.27 -25.66
N PHE A 78 -10.62 -4.07 -25.05
CA PHE A 78 -10.26 -3.97 -23.65
C PHE A 78 -8.74 -3.87 -23.53
N ASN A 79 -8.27 -2.93 -22.72
CA ASN A 79 -6.86 -2.85 -22.38
C ASN A 79 -6.52 -3.91 -21.33
N SER A 80 -5.39 -4.57 -21.52
CA SER A 80 -4.75 -5.45 -20.54
C SER A 80 -3.48 -4.77 -20.07
N ILE A 81 -3.37 -4.55 -18.76
CA ILE A 81 -2.18 -3.98 -18.13
C ILE A 81 -1.45 -5.10 -17.43
N ARG A 82 -0.32 -5.55 -17.98
CA ARG A 82 0.41 -6.70 -17.47
C ARG A 82 1.72 -6.28 -16.84
N ALA A 83 1.87 -6.54 -15.54
CA ALA A 83 3.10 -6.30 -14.82
C ALA A 83 4.15 -7.39 -15.12
N TRP A 84 5.36 -6.96 -15.46
CA TRP A 84 6.48 -7.87 -15.68
C TRP A 84 7.59 -7.71 -14.64
N LYS A 85 7.61 -6.59 -13.90
CA LYS A 85 8.52 -6.32 -12.77
C LYS A 85 7.78 -5.54 -11.68
N VAL A 86 8.11 -5.84 -10.44
CA VAL A 86 7.60 -5.16 -9.24
C VAL A 86 8.77 -4.87 -8.33
N GLU A 87 8.92 -3.61 -7.94
CA GLU A 87 9.95 -3.14 -7.02
C GLU A 87 9.31 -2.58 -5.77
N ARG A 88 9.72 -3.08 -4.60
CA ARG A 88 9.29 -2.52 -3.32
C ARG A 88 10.00 -1.20 -3.10
N VAL A 89 9.23 -0.15 -2.85
CA VAL A 89 9.79 1.13 -2.43
C VAL A 89 10.20 0.96 -0.97
N SER A 90 11.48 0.65 -0.73
CA SER A 90 12.01 0.62 0.62
C SER A 90 11.86 2.00 1.23
N THR A 91 10.85 2.20 2.06
CA THR A 91 10.97 3.15 3.15
C THR A 91 12.05 2.58 4.04
N ALA A 92 13.29 3.06 3.87
CA ALA A 92 14.26 2.93 4.92
C ALA A 92 13.59 3.49 6.17
N ALA A 93 13.24 2.60 7.11
CA ALA A 93 12.93 3.04 8.45
C ALA A 93 14.07 3.99 8.85
N PRO A 94 13.79 5.16 9.44
CA PRO A 94 14.86 5.95 10.01
C PRO A 94 15.61 5.01 10.94
N VAL A 95 16.84 4.68 10.55
CA VAL A 95 17.75 3.95 11.41
C VAL A 95 17.85 4.81 12.67
N SER A 96 17.27 4.32 13.76
CA SER A 96 17.53 4.86 15.08
C SER A 96 19.04 4.80 15.24
N ALA A 97 19.72 5.93 15.07
CA ALA A 97 21.16 6.00 15.27
C ALA A 97 21.45 5.58 16.72
N PRO A 98 22.24 4.53 16.96
CA PRO A 98 22.64 4.18 18.31
C PRO A 98 23.69 5.21 18.75
N GLY A 99 23.34 6.09 19.69
CA GLY A 99 24.34 6.89 20.39
C GLY A 99 24.09 8.39 20.58
N MET A 100 22.86 8.85 20.83
CA MET A 100 22.68 10.12 21.55
C MET A 100 22.30 9.84 23.00
N PRO A 101 23.05 10.35 24.00
CA PRO A 101 22.69 10.21 25.39
C PRO A 101 21.39 10.98 25.65
N THR A 102 20.41 10.28 26.22
CA THR A 102 19.22 10.89 26.80
C THR A 102 19.65 11.94 27.84
N PRO A 103 19.18 13.20 27.77
CA PRO A 103 19.34 14.12 28.89
C PRO A 103 18.62 13.56 30.13
N PRO A 104 19.15 13.79 31.34
CA PRO A 104 18.56 13.26 32.56
C PRO A 104 17.15 13.83 32.78
N PRO A 105 16.22 13.05 33.36
CA PRO A 105 14.90 13.54 33.70
C PRO A 105 15.00 14.66 34.76
N ALA A 106 14.31 15.76 34.51
CA ALA A 106 14.14 16.82 35.52
C ALA A 106 13.27 16.28 36.67
N PRO A 107 13.62 16.54 37.94
CA PRO A 107 12.78 16.16 39.07
C PRO A 107 11.57 17.10 39.08
N THR A 108 10.39 16.59 38.69
CA THR A 108 9.13 17.29 38.93
C THR A 108 8.59 16.80 40.26
N ALA A 109 8.79 17.58 41.31
CA ALA A 109 8.07 17.44 42.56
C ALA A 109 6.57 17.69 42.28
N ALA A 110 5.75 16.66 42.48
CA ALA A 110 4.37 16.83 42.92
C ALA A 110 4.34 16.46 44.42
N PRO A 111 3.35 16.86 45.24
CA PRO A 111 2.02 17.32 44.84
C PRO A 111 1.42 18.45 45.71
N GLU A 112 0.61 19.37 45.17
CA GLU A 112 -0.40 20.05 46.02
C GLU A 112 -1.72 20.21 45.27
N PHE A 113 -2.71 19.44 45.73
CA PHE A 113 -4.14 19.67 45.56
C PHE A 113 -4.46 21.08 46.06
N MET A 114 -5.09 21.94 45.26
CA MET A 114 -6.14 22.88 45.69
C MET A 114 -6.88 23.42 44.46
N THR A 115 -8.04 22.86 44.14
CA THR A 115 -9.10 23.60 43.46
C THR A 115 -10.44 23.00 43.86
N GLY A 116 -11.25 23.78 44.59
CA GLY A 116 -12.65 23.46 44.80
C GLY A 116 -13.19 23.77 46.19
N ASP A 117 -13.26 25.05 46.56
CA ASP A 117 -14.50 25.60 47.15
C ASP A 117 -14.49 27.13 46.98
N SER A 118 -15.03 27.59 45.86
CA SER A 118 -15.54 28.97 45.73
C SER A 118 -17.04 28.86 45.64
N ASN A 119 -17.64 28.55 46.79
CA ASN A 119 -18.98 29.01 47.07
C ASN A 119 -18.95 30.55 47.20
N ASP A 120 -20.12 31.15 47.05
CA ASP A 120 -20.45 32.55 47.30
C ASP A 120 -20.33 33.57 46.14
N ASP A 121 -21.52 33.82 45.58
CA ASP A 121 -22.15 35.15 45.56
C ASP A 121 -22.21 35.88 44.20
N LEU A 122 -23.30 35.60 43.47
CA LEU A 122 -23.83 36.42 42.38
C LEU A 122 -24.86 37.39 42.99
N PRO A 123 -24.67 38.72 42.90
CA PRO A 123 -25.64 39.68 43.40
C PRO A 123 -26.84 39.88 42.45
N PHE A 124 -27.97 40.14 43.11
CA PHE A 124 -29.36 40.38 42.70
C PHE A 124 -29.60 41.14 41.38
#